data_AF-A0A251U1P5-F1
#
_entry.id   AF-A0A251U1P5-F1
#
_cell.length_a   1.000
_cell.length_b   1.000
_cell.length_c   1.000
_cell.angle_alpha   90.00
_cell.angle_beta   90.00
_cell.angle_gamma   90.00
#
_symmetry.space_group_name_H-M   'P 1'
#
loop_
_entity.id
_entity.type
_entity.pdbx_description
1 polymer ?
#
loop_
_entity_poly.entity_id
_entity_poly.type
_entity_poly.pdbx_seq_one_letter_code
_entity_poly.pdbx_strand_id
1 'polypeptide(L)'
;MGYEVYLVGGCVRDLVLKRTPKDFDILTSAELKEVMRAFPRCEIVGRRFPICHVHVDDAIVEVSSFSTIGRKFGRKSKSSMRKPSGCDEYDFVRWRNCMQRDFTINGLMFDPFARIVYDYVGGMKDIQKAKVRCIIPASTSFAEDCARILRGIRIAARLGFRFSRETSHYLKEFSDSLLRLDKGRIHLEMNYMLAYGSAEASLRLLWKFGLLEILLPLQASYLVSHGFRRRDKRSNMLLSLFASLDKLLAPDRPCHSCLWVSILAFHEALVEQPRDALVIAAFSIAVHRGGSLSEAVDIAKQISQPHETSFHEISQSCYAYTKDELMDEVIKLADSVKSTLRKLTDENIVSQALVQYPQAPQSDMVFISWALSLKVCSMFDCVKRGRNRRFVSNRGGEIDYESLALGRLDEVRDIFGRVVFDTVYPIQLATQ
;
A
#
# COMPACT_ATOMS: atom_id res chain seq x y z
N MET A 1 13.66 0.39 -36.53
CA MET A 1 12.60 1.38 -36.86
C MET A 1 13.05 2.84 -36.66
N GLY A 2 14.24 3.12 -36.12
CA GLY A 2 14.78 4.50 -36.07
C GLY A 2 14.13 5.42 -35.03
N TYR A 3 13.23 4.91 -34.19
CA TYR A 3 12.61 5.67 -33.11
C TYR A 3 13.51 5.77 -31.89
N GLU A 4 13.38 6.88 -31.16
CA GLU A 4 13.99 7.05 -29.84
C GLU A 4 13.21 6.25 -28.81
N VAL A 5 13.91 5.65 -27.86
CA VAL A 5 13.34 4.80 -26.81
C VAL A 5 14.09 5.06 -25.52
N TYR A 6 13.36 5.35 -24.46
CA TYR A 6 13.90 5.66 -23.14
C TYR A 6 13.18 4.84 -22.07
N LEU A 7 13.93 4.33 -21.09
CA LEU A 7 13.34 3.95 -19.80
C LEU A 7 13.08 5.24 -19.02
N VAL A 8 11.95 5.31 -18.33
CA VAL A 8 11.53 6.54 -17.63
C VAL A 8 10.90 6.26 -16.27
N GLY A 9 10.88 7.24 -15.38
CA GLY A 9 10.06 7.13 -14.17
C GLY A 9 10.67 6.29 -13.06
N GLY A 10 9.84 5.43 -12.47
CA GLY A 10 10.20 4.67 -11.27
C GLY A 10 11.30 3.64 -11.52
N CYS A 11 11.33 3.05 -12.72
CA CYS A 11 12.32 2.05 -13.08
C CYS A 11 13.73 2.62 -13.10
N VAL A 12 13.93 3.80 -13.70
CA VAL A 12 15.25 4.47 -13.77
C VAL A 12 15.75 4.80 -12.37
N ARG A 13 14.88 5.34 -11.51
CA ARG A 13 15.19 5.65 -10.12
C ARG A 13 15.63 4.40 -9.35
N ASP A 14 14.89 3.31 -9.50
CA ASP A 14 15.15 2.07 -8.76
C ASP A 14 16.45 1.43 -9.24
N LEU A 15 16.74 1.45 -10.55
CA LEU A 15 18.03 1.04 -11.11
C LEU A 15 19.20 1.88 -10.58
N VAL A 16 19.06 3.21 -10.51
CA VAL A 16 20.08 4.11 -9.93
C VAL A 16 20.33 3.77 -8.45
N LEU A 17 19.29 3.39 -7.72
CA LEU A 17 19.37 2.95 -6.32
C LEU A 17 19.81 1.50 -6.15
N LYS A 18 20.16 0.78 -7.23
CA LYS A 18 20.49 -0.65 -7.23
C LYS A 18 19.38 -1.51 -6.62
N ARG A 19 18.12 -1.14 -6.84
CA ARG A 19 16.94 -1.89 -6.44
C ARG A 19 16.27 -2.49 -7.68
N THR A 20 15.57 -3.60 -7.50
CA THR A 20 14.76 -4.20 -8.56
C THR A 20 13.55 -3.32 -8.86
N PRO A 21 13.38 -2.81 -10.09
CA PRO A 21 12.16 -2.13 -10.50
C PRO A 21 10.94 -3.06 -10.39
N LYS A 22 9.78 -2.49 -10.04
CA LYS A 22 8.51 -3.23 -10.08
C LYS A 22 8.05 -3.43 -11.53
N ASP A 23 8.14 -2.38 -12.30
CA ASP A 23 7.61 -2.21 -13.65
C ASP A 23 8.65 -1.49 -14.51
N PHE A 24 8.62 -1.74 -15.82
CA PHE A 24 9.45 -1.05 -16.80
C PHE A 24 8.59 -0.16 -17.68
N ASP A 25 8.66 1.15 -17.44
CA ASP A 25 8.00 2.15 -18.26
C ASP A 25 8.93 2.58 -19.40
N ILE A 26 8.45 2.44 -20.64
CA ILE A 26 9.13 2.88 -21.85
C ILE A 26 8.45 4.14 -22.40
N LEU A 27 9.25 5.10 -22.84
CA LEU A 27 8.81 6.26 -23.60
C LEU A 27 9.49 6.27 -24.97
N THR A 28 8.70 6.45 -26.04
CA THR A 28 9.22 6.46 -27.41
C THR A 28 8.74 7.64 -28.23
N SER A 29 9.51 7.98 -29.27
CA SER A 29 9.08 8.91 -30.33
C SER A 29 8.08 8.31 -31.31
N ALA A 30 7.95 6.97 -31.36
CA ALA A 30 6.92 6.32 -32.17
C ALA A 30 5.50 6.70 -31.71
N GLU A 31 4.55 6.78 -32.64
CA GLU A 31 3.13 6.83 -32.28
C GLU A 31 2.65 5.49 -31.73
N LEU A 32 1.64 5.49 -30.85
CA LEU A 32 1.11 4.25 -30.27
C LEU A 32 0.61 3.26 -31.34
N LYS A 33 0.07 3.77 -32.46
CA LYS A 33 -0.34 2.94 -33.61
C LYS A 33 0.84 2.28 -34.34
N GLU A 34 2.03 2.88 -34.28
CA GLU A 34 3.26 2.30 -34.82
C GLU A 34 3.79 1.22 -33.90
N VAL A 35 3.74 1.45 -32.59
CA VAL A 35 4.06 0.42 -31.57
C VAL A 35 3.15 -0.79 -31.73
N MET A 36 1.83 -0.60 -31.86
CA MET A 36 0.89 -1.70 -32.12
C MET A 36 1.19 -2.47 -33.41
N ARG A 37 1.65 -1.79 -34.46
CA ARG A 37 2.05 -2.45 -35.72
C ARG A 37 3.35 -3.23 -35.58
N ALA A 38 4.25 -2.78 -34.69
CA ALA A 38 5.54 -3.42 -34.46
C ALA A 38 5.44 -4.68 -33.60
N PHE A 39 4.48 -4.74 -32.67
CA PHE A 39 4.36 -5.82 -31.69
C PHE A 39 3.01 -6.56 -31.84
N PRO A 40 3.01 -7.85 -32.23
CA PRO A 40 1.78 -8.62 -32.46
C PRO A 40 0.88 -8.73 -31.22
N ARG A 41 1.48 -8.85 -30.03
CA ARG A 41 0.77 -8.89 -28.74
C ARG A 41 0.86 -7.53 -28.04
N CYS A 42 0.17 -6.54 -28.60
CA CYS A 42 0.12 -5.19 -28.08
C CYS A 42 -1.30 -4.67 -28.06
N GLU A 43 -1.72 -4.07 -26.95
CA GLU A 43 -3.02 -3.41 -26.82
C GLU A 43 -2.86 -1.98 -26.34
N ILE A 44 -3.68 -1.05 -26.85
CA ILE A 44 -3.76 0.31 -26.29
C ILE A 44 -4.80 0.31 -25.19
N VAL A 45 -4.37 0.63 -23.98
CA VAL A 45 -5.23 0.78 -22.81
C VAL A 45 -5.34 2.25 -22.39
N GLY A 46 -6.43 2.57 -21.69
CA GLY A 46 -6.65 3.91 -21.14
C GLY A 46 -7.29 4.89 -22.13
N ARG A 47 -8.51 5.34 -21.83
CA ARG A 47 -9.22 6.34 -22.67
C ARG A 47 -8.62 7.73 -22.55
N ARG A 48 -8.31 8.15 -21.32
CA ARG A 48 -7.78 9.49 -21.05
C ARG A 48 -6.27 9.55 -21.32
N PHE A 49 -5.51 8.56 -20.90
CA PHE A 49 -4.06 8.52 -21.08
C PHE A 49 -3.72 7.23 -21.80
N PRO A 50 -3.79 7.21 -23.15
CA PRO A 50 -3.55 5.99 -23.88
C PRO A 50 -2.08 5.61 -23.76
N ILE A 51 -1.84 4.36 -23.40
CA ILE A 51 -0.53 3.71 -23.37
C ILE A 51 -0.66 2.34 -24.03
N CYS A 52 0.43 1.82 -24.58
CA CYS A 52 0.49 0.46 -25.09
C CYS A 52 0.94 -0.49 -23.99
N HIS A 53 0.20 -1.57 -23.77
CA HIS A 53 0.70 -2.75 -23.05
C HIS A 53 1.28 -3.71 -24.08
N VAL A 54 2.60 -3.90 -24.04
CA VAL A 54 3.30 -4.84 -24.92
C VAL A 54 3.61 -6.10 -24.11
N HIS A 55 3.09 -7.25 -24.57
CA HIS A 55 3.34 -8.52 -23.93
C HIS A 55 4.61 -9.17 -24.50
N VAL A 56 5.66 -9.20 -23.69
CA VAL A 56 6.93 -9.87 -24.01
C VAL A 56 7.07 -11.06 -23.08
N ASP A 57 7.03 -12.26 -23.63
CA ASP A 57 6.96 -13.52 -22.87
C ASP A 57 5.81 -13.49 -21.84
N ASP A 58 6.11 -13.65 -20.56
CA ASP A 58 5.16 -13.59 -19.44
C ASP A 58 5.10 -12.20 -18.77
N ALA A 59 5.78 -11.20 -19.34
CA ALA A 59 5.84 -9.84 -18.82
C ALA A 59 5.03 -8.84 -19.66
N ILE A 60 4.51 -7.82 -18.99
CA ILE A 60 3.84 -6.68 -19.63
C ILE A 60 4.75 -5.47 -19.48
N VAL A 61 5.07 -4.82 -20.59
CA VAL A 61 5.85 -3.58 -20.63
C VAL A 61 4.94 -2.43 -21.06
N GLU A 62 4.92 -1.37 -20.26
CA GLU A 62 4.14 -0.17 -20.57
C GLU A 62 4.92 0.74 -21.52
N VAL A 63 4.36 1.01 -22.69
CA VAL A 63 4.98 1.87 -23.71
C VAL A 63 4.11 3.11 -23.93
N SER A 64 4.69 4.27 -23.69
CA SER A 64 4.08 5.59 -23.89
C SER A 64 4.78 6.36 -25.02
N SER A 65 4.08 7.34 -25.60
CA SER A 65 4.59 8.16 -26.71
C SER A 65 4.65 9.64 -26.35
N PHE A 66 5.70 10.34 -26.78
CA PHE A 66 5.80 11.81 -26.64
C PHE A 66 4.61 12.54 -27.28
N SER A 67 4.08 12.02 -28.40
CA SER A 67 3.00 12.64 -29.19
C SER A 67 1.63 12.57 -28.50
N THR A 68 1.37 11.48 -27.78
CA THR A 68 0.12 11.30 -27.00
C THR A 68 0.02 12.31 -25.86
N ILE A 69 1.15 12.61 -25.24
CA ILE A 69 1.26 13.54 -24.13
C ILE A 69 1.16 15.00 -24.61
N GLY A 70 1.62 15.29 -25.84
CA GLY A 70 1.57 16.62 -26.46
C GLY A 70 0.17 17.10 -26.89
N ARG A 71 -0.76 16.21 -27.29
CA ARG A 71 -2.09 16.62 -27.82
C ARG A 71 -3.03 17.23 -26.77
N LYS A 72 -2.83 17.00 -25.48
CA LYS A 72 -3.75 17.49 -24.42
C LYS A 72 -3.57 18.96 -24.03
N PHE A 73 -2.39 19.55 -24.23
CA PHE A 73 -2.17 20.96 -23.91
C PHE A 73 -2.34 21.90 -25.11
N GLY A 74 -2.77 21.38 -26.25
CA GLY A 74 -3.28 22.18 -27.35
C GLY A 74 -4.69 22.68 -27.08
N ARG A 75 -4.84 23.76 -26.28
CA ARG A 75 -5.83 24.86 -26.43
C ARG A 75 -6.07 25.73 -25.20
N LYS A 76 -5.57 25.41 -23.98
CA LYS A 76 -5.88 26.22 -22.77
C LYS A 76 -4.75 26.52 -21.78
N SER A 77 -3.49 26.14 -22.01
CA SER A 77 -2.36 26.73 -21.26
C SER A 77 -1.56 27.65 -22.18
N LYS A 78 -1.91 28.93 -22.18
CA LYS A 78 -1.07 30.01 -22.71
C LYS A 78 0.07 30.31 -21.72
N SER A 79 0.87 29.31 -21.40
CA SER A 79 2.27 29.58 -21.06
C SER A 79 3.09 28.96 -22.19
N SER A 80 3.49 29.79 -23.15
CA SER A 80 4.52 29.38 -24.09
C SER A 80 5.79 29.19 -23.25
N MET A 81 6.02 27.99 -22.74
CA MET A 81 7.34 27.62 -22.23
C MET A 81 8.29 27.79 -23.40
N ARG A 82 8.99 28.93 -23.43
CA ARG A 82 9.97 29.25 -24.45
C ARG A 82 11.06 28.19 -24.36
N LYS A 83 11.41 27.63 -25.52
CA LYS A 83 12.54 26.72 -25.66
C LYS A 83 13.76 27.36 -24.99
N PRO A 84 14.40 26.70 -24.00
CA PRO A 84 15.62 27.22 -23.40
C PRO A 84 16.67 27.49 -24.48
N SER A 85 17.39 28.61 -24.38
CA SER A 85 18.42 29.00 -25.36
C SER A 85 19.53 27.93 -25.41
N GLY A 86 19.85 27.43 -26.61
CA GLY A 86 20.88 26.41 -26.82
C GLY A 86 20.40 24.94 -26.73
N CYS A 87 19.10 24.72 -26.51
CA CYS A 87 18.52 23.38 -26.47
C CYS A 87 18.26 22.85 -27.90
N ASP A 88 18.53 21.58 -28.19
CA ASP A 88 18.08 20.97 -29.44
C ASP A 88 16.57 20.65 -29.38
N GLU A 89 15.97 20.15 -30.47
CA GLU A 89 14.54 19.82 -30.46
C GLU A 89 14.23 18.59 -29.59
N TYR A 90 15.15 17.63 -29.55
CA TYR A 90 15.00 16.38 -28.79
C TYR A 90 15.05 16.59 -27.28
N ASP A 91 16.00 17.41 -26.81
CA ASP A 91 16.12 17.88 -25.43
C ASP A 91 14.87 18.64 -25.02
N PHE A 92 14.30 19.48 -25.89
CA PHE A 92 13.08 20.21 -25.57
C PHE A 92 11.90 19.26 -25.36
N VAL A 93 11.77 18.22 -26.20
CA VAL A 93 10.71 17.20 -26.07
C VAL A 93 10.90 16.37 -24.81
N ARG A 94 12.13 15.93 -24.51
CA ARG A 94 12.48 15.18 -23.29
C ARG A 94 12.24 16.00 -22.03
N TRP A 95 12.73 17.25 -22.00
CA TRP A 95 12.52 18.21 -20.92
C TRP A 95 11.03 18.45 -20.66
N ARG A 96 10.23 18.68 -21.71
CA ARG A 96 8.79 18.89 -21.60
C ARG A 96 8.07 17.68 -21.03
N ASN A 97 8.50 16.46 -21.36
CA ASN A 97 7.95 15.25 -20.75
C ASN A 97 8.27 15.20 -19.24
N CYS A 98 9.51 15.49 -18.86
CA CYS A 98 9.92 15.51 -17.46
C CYS A 98 9.11 16.51 -16.64
N MET A 99 8.83 17.70 -17.18
CA MET A 99 8.05 18.75 -16.49
C MET A 99 6.61 18.38 -16.15
N GLN A 100 6.04 17.35 -16.79
CA GLN A 100 4.69 16.89 -16.51
C GLN A 100 4.62 15.78 -15.44
N ARG A 101 5.79 15.31 -14.98
CA ARG A 101 5.89 14.28 -13.97
C ARG A 101 5.74 14.88 -12.57
N ASP A 102 5.50 14.01 -11.61
CA ASP A 102 5.18 14.36 -10.24
C ASP A 102 6.41 14.81 -9.44
N PHE A 103 7.43 13.94 -9.35
CA PHE A 103 8.59 14.12 -8.49
C PHE A 103 9.89 14.04 -9.28
N THR A 104 10.88 14.80 -8.82
CA THR A 104 12.19 14.96 -9.48
C THR A 104 12.91 13.63 -9.66
N ILE A 105 12.84 12.78 -8.64
CA ILE A 105 13.39 11.42 -8.66
C ILE A 105 12.70 10.48 -9.67
N ASN A 106 11.48 10.81 -10.13
CA ASN A 106 10.78 10.10 -11.21
C ASN A 106 10.92 10.82 -12.56
N GLY A 107 11.61 11.97 -12.59
CA GLY A 107 11.85 12.76 -13.79
C GLY A 107 13.12 12.36 -14.55
N LEU A 108 13.72 11.22 -14.22
CA LEU A 108 14.90 10.69 -14.88
C LEU A 108 14.50 9.89 -16.13
N MET A 109 15.33 10.01 -17.17
CA MET A 109 15.20 9.24 -18.41
C MET A 109 16.52 8.54 -18.70
N PHE A 110 16.48 7.24 -19.00
CA PHE A 110 17.66 6.47 -19.33
C PHE A 110 17.59 5.98 -20.78
N ASP A 111 18.63 6.28 -21.54
CA ASP A 111 18.85 5.75 -22.88
C ASP A 111 19.71 4.48 -22.77
N PRO A 112 19.15 3.29 -23.03
CA PRO A 112 19.89 2.03 -22.93
C PRO A 112 20.94 1.85 -24.03
N PHE A 113 20.80 2.55 -25.17
CA PHE A 113 21.71 2.44 -26.30
C PHE A 113 22.92 3.36 -26.13
N ALA A 114 22.68 4.62 -25.76
CA ALA A 114 23.74 5.57 -25.45
C ALA A 114 24.36 5.36 -24.06
N ARG A 115 23.67 4.60 -23.18
CA ARG A 115 24.02 4.40 -21.76
C ARG A 115 24.12 5.72 -20.98
N ILE A 116 23.24 6.65 -21.31
CA ILE A 116 23.19 7.99 -20.69
C ILE A 116 21.89 8.15 -19.90
N VAL A 117 22.00 8.76 -18.72
CA VAL A 117 20.85 9.21 -17.94
C VAL A 117 20.69 10.72 -18.13
N TYR A 118 19.53 11.13 -18.62
CA TYR A 118 19.14 12.53 -18.73
C TYR A 118 18.42 12.96 -17.44
N ASP A 119 18.94 14.02 -16.81
CA ASP A 119 18.37 14.64 -15.63
C ASP A 119 18.17 16.15 -15.85
N TYR A 120 16.94 16.52 -16.20
CA TYR A 120 16.56 17.91 -16.45
C TYR A 120 16.05 18.64 -15.20
N VAL A 121 15.83 17.92 -14.09
CA VAL A 121 15.06 18.41 -12.93
C VAL A 121 15.82 18.29 -11.60
N GLY A 122 17.03 17.76 -11.63
CA GLY A 122 17.87 17.52 -10.45
C GLY A 122 17.47 16.27 -9.67
N GLY A 123 16.90 15.26 -10.34
CA GLY A 123 16.51 13.99 -9.75
C GLY A 123 17.68 13.23 -9.12
N MET A 124 18.86 13.22 -9.75
CA MET A 124 20.05 12.53 -9.22
C MET A 124 20.51 13.13 -7.88
N LYS A 125 20.48 14.46 -7.78
CA LYS A 125 20.83 15.19 -6.55
C LYS A 125 19.82 14.92 -5.43
N ASP A 126 18.54 14.83 -5.76
CA ASP A 126 17.50 14.51 -4.78
C ASP A 126 17.55 13.03 -4.34
N ILE A 127 17.90 12.10 -5.23
CA ILE A 127 18.20 10.70 -4.87
C ILE A 127 19.37 10.63 -3.89
N GLN A 128 20.48 11.30 -4.18
CA GLN A 128 21.65 11.34 -3.30
C GLN A 128 21.32 11.91 -1.91
N LYS A 129 20.40 12.87 -1.85
CA LYS A 129 19.95 13.50 -0.60
C LYS A 129 18.76 12.79 0.05
N ALA A 130 18.33 11.63 -0.48
CA ALA A 130 17.15 10.90 -0.05
C ALA A 130 15.91 11.81 0.11
N LYS A 131 15.63 12.64 -0.90
CA LYS A 131 14.58 13.67 -0.86
C LYS A 131 13.50 13.43 -1.92
N VAL A 132 12.23 13.51 -1.50
CA VAL A 132 11.08 13.63 -2.39
C VAL A 132 10.74 15.10 -2.59
N ARG A 133 10.85 15.58 -3.83
CA ARG A 133 10.55 16.96 -4.23
C ARG A 133 9.73 16.96 -5.52
N CYS A 134 8.70 17.80 -5.58
CA CYS A 134 7.90 17.99 -6.78
C CYS A 134 8.74 18.65 -7.90
N ILE A 135 8.45 18.33 -9.16
CA ILE A 135 9.17 18.95 -10.30
C ILE A 135 8.75 20.41 -10.44
N ILE A 136 7.44 20.64 -10.48
CA ILE A 136 6.83 21.98 -10.41
C ILE A 136 6.49 22.31 -8.95
N PRO A 137 6.18 23.59 -8.62
CA PRO A 137 5.77 23.97 -7.27
C PRO A 137 4.67 23.05 -6.72
N ALA A 138 4.82 22.63 -5.46
CA ALA A 138 3.97 21.56 -4.91
C ALA A 138 2.49 21.98 -4.81
N SER A 139 2.22 23.27 -4.58
CA SER A 139 0.88 23.86 -4.62
C SER A 139 0.18 23.62 -5.98
N THR A 140 0.86 23.95 -7.08
CA THR A 140 0.33 23.74 -8.44
C THR A 140 0.18 22.24 -8.72
N SER A 141 1.19 21.44 -8.39
CA SER A 141 1.17 20.00 -8.65
C SER A 141 0.01 19.30 -7.94
N PHE A 142 -0.25 19.62 -6.67
CA PHE A 142 -1.33 18.99 -5.91
C PHE A 142 -2.71 19.55 -6.25
N ALA A 143 -2.80 20.81 -6.70
CA ALA A 143 -4.03 21.36 -7.25
C ALA A 143 -4.43 20.70 -8.58
N GLU A 144 -3.45 20.35 -9.42
CA GLU A 144 -3.68 19.65 -10.69
C GLU A 144 -4.12 18.18 -10.48
N ASP A 145 -3.44 17.45 -9.60
CA ASP A 145 -3.77 16.06 -9.27
C ASP A 145 -3.46 15.75 -7.81
N CYS A 146 -4.50 15.73 -6.97
CA CYS A 146 -4.37 15.44 -5.54
C CYS A 146 -3.90 14.00 -5.26
N ALA A 147 -4.02 13.06 -6.20
CA ALA A 147 -3.46 11.72 -6.03
C ALA A 147 -1.92 11.74 -5.89
N ARG A 148 -1.26 12.81 -6.37
CA ARG A 148 0.18 13.01 -6.18
C ARG A 148 0.57 13.14 -4.70
N ILE A 149 -0.36 13.54 -3.81
CA ILE A 149 -0.12 13.56 -2.35
C ILE A 149 0.13 12.12 -1.86
N LEU A 150 -0.81 11.21 -2.14
CA LEU A 150 -0.71 9.80 -1.74
C LEU A 150 0.48 9.12 -2.41
N ARG A 151 0.71 9.40 -3.70
CA ARG A 151 1.87 8.89 -4.43
C ARG A 151 3.19 9.36 -3.81
N GLY A 152 3.25 10.60 -3.34
CA GLY A 152 4.39 11.14 -2.60
C GLY A 152 4.65 10.38 -1.30
N ILE A 153 3.60 10.14 -0.50
CA ILE A 153 3.67 9.35 0.74
C ILE A 153 4.17 7.94 0.46
N ARG A 154 3.59 7.27 -0.54
CA ARG A 154 4.00 5.94 -1.00
C ARG A 154 5.50 5.90 -1.35
N ILE A 155 5.97 6.84 -2.17
CA ILE A 155 7.36 6.87 -2.61
C ILE A 155 8.30 7.15 -1.43
N ALA A 156 7.94 8.09 -0.56
CA ALA A 156 8.72 8.42 0.64
C ALA A 156 8.81 7.23 1.61
N ALA A 157 7.71 6.52 1.84
CA ALA A 157 7.66 5.32 2.68
C ALA A 157 8.58 4.22 2.12
N ARG A 158 8.36 3.83 0.85
CA ARG A 158 9.06 2.72 0.20
C ARG A 158 10.57 2.97 0.08
N LEU A 159 10.99 4.22 -0.14
CA LEU A 159 12.40 4.56 -0.30
C LEU A 159 13.08 4.99 1.01
N GLY A 160 12.32 5.27 2.07
CA GLY A 160 12.84 5.88 3.29
C GLY A 160 13.26 7.35 3.09
N PHE A 161 12.70 8.03 2.09
CA PHE A 161 13.08 9.39 1.73
C PHE A 161 12.29 10.43 2.54
N ARG A 162 12.88 11.62 2.71
CA ARG A 162 12.24 12.76 3.37
C ARG A 162 11.67 13.73 2.35
N PHE A 163 10.56 14.38 2.66
CA PHE A 163 10.04 15.45 1.79
C PHE A 163 10.91 16.71 1.86
N SER A 164 10.94 17.46 0.76
CA SER A 164 11.40 18.85 0.76
C SER A 164 10.53 19.71 1.69
N ARG A 165 11.07 20.85 2.18
CA ARG A 165 10.31 21.75 3.08
C ARG A 165 9.02 22.24 2.42
N GLU A 166 9.10 22.68 1.17
CA GLU A 166 7.96 23.11 0.38
C GLU A 166 6.95 21.99 0.19
N THR A 167 7.39 20.81 -0.29
CA THR A 167 6.50 19.65 -0.49
C THR A 167 5.81 19.25 0.80
N SER A 168 6.53 19.25 1.92
CA SER A 168 5.97 18.90 3.25
C SER A 168 4.92 19.89 3.74
N HIS A 169 5.05 21.17 3.39
CA HIS A 169 4.07 22.20 3.74
C HIS A 169 2.77 21.99 2.97
N TYR A 170 2.87 21.88 1.64
CA TYR A 170 1.69 21.71 0.78
C TYR A 170 1.03 20.33 0.88
N LEU A 171 1.75 19.29 1.32
CA LEU A 171 1.16 17.99 1.66
C LEU A 171 0.09 18.13 2.75
N LYS A 172 0.34 18.99 3.75
CA LYS A 172 -0.61 19.24 4.84
C LYS A 172 -1.71 20.20 4.41
N GLU A 173 -1.36 21.26 3.68
CA GLU A 173 -2.33 22.26 3.24
C GLU A 173 -3.39 21.69 2.30
N PHE A 174 -3.01 20.73 1.45
CA PHE A 174 -3.92 20.10 0.49
C PHE A 174 -4.52 18.77 0.99
N SER A 175 -4.40 18.41 2.27
CA SER A 175 -4.92 17.14 2.82
C SER A 175 -6.40 16.94 2.48
N ASP A 176 -7.21 17.98 2.63
CA ASP A 176 -8.66 17.92 2.48
C ASP A 176 -9.09 17.74 1.02
N SER A 177 -8.17 18.02 0.07
CA SER A 177 -8.42 17.75 -1.35
C SER A 177 -8.57 16.26 -1.65
N LEU A 178 -8.10 15.37 -0.76
CA LEU A 178 -8.28 13.93 -0.87
C LEU A 178 -9.75 13.51 -0.76
N LEU A 179 -10.59 14.27 -0.06
CA LEU A 179 -12.03 13.99 0.03
C LEU A 179 -12.74 14.07 -1.34
N ARG A 180 -12.15 14.79 -2.30
CA ARG A 180 -12.67 14.91 -3.68
C ARG A 180 -12.11 13.86 -4.64
N LEU A 181 -11.14 13.06 -4.20
CA LEU A 181 -10.50 12.06 -5.04
C LEU A 181 -11.43 10.85 -5.20
N ASP A 182 -11.46 10.27 -6.40
CA ASP A 182 -12.21 9.04 -6.66
C ASP A 182 -11.80 7.91 -5.70
N LYS A 183 -12.79 7.23 -5.11
CA LYS A 183 -12.59 6.14 -4.13
C LYS A 183 -11.70 5.02 -4.70
N GLY A 184 -11.80 4.73 -6.00
CA GLY A 184 -10.95 3.74 -6.68
C GLY A 184 -9.48 4.17 -6.76
N ARG A 185 -9.21 5.46 -6.99
CA ARG A 185 -7.85 6.02 -6.92
C ARG A 185 -7.28 5.99 -5.51
N ILE A 186 -8.09 6.31 -4.50
CA ILE A 186 -7.68 6.19 -3.10
C ILE A 186 -7.33 4.74 -2.78
N HIS A 187 -8.22 3.79 -3.13
CA HIS A 187 -7.98 2.37 -2.92
C HIS A 187 -6.69 1.90 -3.58
N LEU A 188 -6.43 2.34 -4.82
CA LEU A 188 -5.22 1.97 -5.55
C LEU A 188 -3.94 2.44 -4.82
N GLU A 189 -3.89 3.71 -4.40
CA GLU A 189 -2.72 4.24 -3.69
C GLU A 189 -2.57 3.62 -2.29
N MET A 190 -3.67 3.37 -1.58
CA MET A 190 -3.65 2.64 -0.30
C MET A 190 -3.16 1.20 -0.47
N ASN A 191 -3.61 0.51 -1.52
CA ASN A 191 -3.13 -0.83 -1.83
C ASN A 191 -1.63 -0.83 -2.12
N TYR A 192 -1.13 0.14 -2.89
CA TYR A 192 0.31 0.24 -3.11
C TYR A 192 1.12 0.53 -1.85
N MET A 193 0.55 1.27 -0.90
CA MET A 193 1.20 1.55 0.38
C MET A 193 1.23 0.33 1.30
N LEU A 194 0.13 -0.43 1.37
CA LEU A 194 -0.05 -1.48 2.37
C LEU A 194 0.29 -2.90 1.88
N ALA A 195 0.38 -3.12 0.56
CA ALA A 195 0.55 -4.47 0.00
C ALA A 195 1.94 -4.74 -0.61
N TYR A 196 2.88 -3.80 -0.55
CA TYR A 196 4.16 -3.87 -1.27
C TYR A 196 5.39 -3.73 -0.35
N GLY A 197 5.25 -4.06 0.94
CA GLY A 197 6.36 -4.12 1.90
C GLY A 197 6.82 -2.76 2.45
N SER A 198 5.91 -1.79 2.56
CA SER A 198 6.18 -0.50 3.21
C SER A 198 4.99 0.05 4.00
N ALA A 199 4.11 -0.84 4.45
CA ALA A 199 2.85 -0.51 5.09
C ALA A 199 3.03 0.27 6.41
N GLU A 200 3.95 -0.17 7.27
CA GLU A 200 4.22 0.49 8.54
C GLU A 200 4.72 1.92 8.34
N ALA A 201 5.71 2.08 7.45
CA ALA A 201 6.29 3.37 7.12
C ALA A 201 5.25 4.31 6.47
N SER A 202 4.38 3.75 5.62
CA SER A 202 3.26 4.47 5.01
C SER A 202 2.27 4.97 6.06
N LEU A 203 1.84 4.12 7.00
CA LEU A 203 0.92 4.51 8.08
C LEU A 203 1.52 5.62 8.96
N ARG A 204 2.81 5.53 9.29
CA ARG A 204 3.50 6.61 10.03
C ARG A 204 3.50 7.93 9.26
N LEU A 205 3.73 7.89 7.95
CA LEU A 205 3.74 9.11 7.14
C LEU A 205 2.33 9.69 6.97
N LEU A 206 1.31 8.86 6.74
CA LEU A 206 -0.09 9.29 6.73
C LEU A 206 -0.46 9.95 8.07
N TRP A 207 -0.09 9.32 9.19
CA TRP A 207 -0.31 9.89 10.51
C TRP A 207 0.43 11.22 10.69
N LYS A 208 1.71 11.28 10.34
CA LYS A 208 2.53 12.49 10.49
C LYS A 208 1.97 13.70 9.75
N PHE A 209 1.35 13.50 8.59
CA PHE A 209 0.84 14.57 7.73
C PHE A 209 -0.65 14.87 7.90
N GLY A 210 -1.38 14.15 8.78
CA GLY A 210 -2.81 14.40 8.97
C GLY A 210 -3.72 13.69 7.98
N LEU A 211 -3.18 12.75 7.20
CA LEU A 211 -3.92 12.07 6.13
C LEU A 211 -4.62 10.81 6.62
N LEU A 212 -4.15 10.24 7.74
CA LEU A 212 -4.77 9.03 8.30
C LEU A 212 -6.18 9.31 8.82
N GLU A 213 -6.44 10.51 9.36
CA GLU A 213 -7.78 10.92 9.81
C GLU A 213 -8.80 11.00 8.69
N ILE A 214 -8.33 11.20 7.45
CA ILE A 214 -9.18 11.24 6.27
C ILE A 214 -9.36 9.83 5.71
N LEU A 215 -8.29 9.04 5.65
CA LEU A 215 -8.31 7.76 4.94
C LEU A 215 -8.75 6.59 5.84
N LEU A 216 -8.29 6.55 7.09
CA LEU A 216 -8.56 5.46 8.04
C LEU A 216 -8.99 6.05 9.40
N PRO A 217 -10.20 6.68 9.48
CA PRO A 217 -10.62 7.42 10.68
C PRO A 217 -10.68 6.59 11.96
N LEU A 218 -11.06 5.31 11.88
CA LEU A 218 -11.11 4.39 13.02
C LEU A 218 -9.70 4.15 13.60
N GLN A 219 -8.73 3.82 12.75
CA GLN A 219 -7.34 3.66 13.17
C GLN A 219 -6.72 4.97 13.65
N ALA A 220 -7.08 6.10 13.05
CA ALA A 220 -6.67 7.41 13.54
C ALA A 220 -7.23 7.70 14.95
N SER A 221 -8.49 7.35 15.21
CA SER A 221 -9.13 7.49 16.53
C SER A 221 -8.40 6.68 17.60
N TYR A 222 -8.01 5.44 17.27
CA TYR A 222 -7.16 4.60 18.11
C TYR A 222 -5.81 5.28 18.45
N LEU A 223 -5.11 5.85 17.46
CA LEU A 223 -3.83 6.52 17.72
C LEU A 223 -4.01 7.73 18.65
N VAL A 224 -5.07 8.51 18.47
CA VAL A 224 -5.33 9.68 19.31
C VAL A 224 -5.68 9.26 20.74
N SER A 225 -6.58 8.28 20.90
CA SER A 225 -7.04 7.84 22.23
C SER A 225 -5.92 7.28 23.10
N HIS A 226 -4.90 6.68 22.49
CA HIS A 226 -3.70 6.18 23.17
C HIS A 226 -2.55 7.19 23.25
N GLY A 227 -2.82 8.47 22.93
CA GLY A 227 -1.83 9.55 23.04
C GLY A 227 -0.65 9.43 22.07
N PHE A 228 -0.81 8.73 20.95
CA PHE A 228 0.23 8.51 19.96
C PHE A 228 0.46 9.77 19.10
N ARG A 229 1.55 10.49 19.36
CA ARG A 229 1.82 11.78 18.70
C ARG A 229 2.22 11.60 17.23
N ARG A 230 2.01 12.65 16.40
CA ARG A 230 2.31 12.67 14.95
C ARG A 230 3.73 12.27 14.55
N ARG A 231 4.70 12.50 15.44
CA ARG A 231 6.13 12.21 15.21
C ARG A 231 6.65 11.16 16.19
N ASP A 232 5.75 10.40 16.79
CA ASP A 232 6.11 9.35 17.72
C ASP A 232 6.88 8.24 17.00
N LYS A 233 7.91 7.74 17.67
CA LYS A 233 8.77 6.66 17.20
C LYS A 233 8.44 5.33 17.88
N ARG A 234 7.60 5.35 18.92
CA ARG A 234 7.11 4.12 19.57
C ARG A 234 6.36 3.25 18.56
N SER A 235 6.30 1.96 18.85
CA SER A 235 5.38 1.03 18.17
C SER A 235 4.10 0.86 18.98
N ASN A 236 3.10 0.28 18.33
CA ASN A 236 1.84 -0.17 18.89
C ASN A 236 1.37 -1.39 18.09
N MET A 237 0.27 -2.05 18.48
CA MET A 237 -0.14 -3.29 17.82
C MET A 237 -0.41 -3.10 16.32
N LEU A 238 -1.11 -2.02 15.93
CA LEU A 238 -1.38 -1.70 14.53
C LEU A 238 -0.09 -1.62 13.69
N LEU A 239 0.87 -0.81 14.14
CA LEU A 239 2.14 -0.64 13.44
C LEU A 239 2.97 -1.92 13.45
N SER A 240 2.96 -2.68 14.54
CA SER A 240 3.66 -3.96 14.64
C SER A 240 3.08 -5.03 13.71
N LEU A 241 1.75 -5.11 13.56
CA LEU A 241 1.09 -6.00 12.60
C LEU A 241 1.55 -5.70 11.16
N PHE A 242 1.56 -4.42 10.78
CA PHE A 242 2.02 -4.01 9.46
C PHE A 242 3.53 -4.13 9.28
N ALA A 243 4.34 -3.98 10.34
CA ALA A 243 5.77 -4.26 10.29
C ALA A 243 6.05 -5.76 10.08
N SER A 244 5.27 -6.63 10.71
CA SER A 244 5.35 -8.09 10.50
C SER A 244 4.92 -8.46 9.07
N LEU A 245 3.87 -7.81 8.54
CA LEU A 245 3.47 -7.95 7.14
C LEU A 245 4.60 -7.52 6.18
N ASP A 246 5.24 -6.38 6.44
CA ASP A 246 6.29 -5.83 5.58
C ASP A 246 7.52 -6.75 5.48
N LYS A 247 7.80 -7.59 6.48
CA LYS A 247 8.88 -8.59 6.43
C LYS A 247 8.63 -9.69 5.39
N LEU A 248 7.36 -9.92 5.02
CA LEU A 248 6.95 -11.00 4.10
C LEU A 248 6.74 -10.52 2.67
N LEU A 249 6.66 -9.21 2.45
CA LEU A 249 6.29 -8.61 1.16
C LEU A 249 7.45 -7.80 0.58
N ALA A 250 7.43 -7.64 -0.74
CA ALA A 250 8.35 -6.79 -1.46
C ALA A 250 7.66 -6.20 -2.72
N PRO A 251 8.26 -5.22 -3.42
CA PRO A 251 7.67 -4.65 -4.62
C PRO A 251 7.34 -5.66 -5.73
N ASP A 252 8.18 -6.69 -5.87
CA ASP A 252 8.05 -7.84 -6.78
C ASP A 252 7.19 -8.98 -6.21
N ARG A 253 6.87 -8.91 -4.92
CA ARG A 253 6.13 -9.93 -4.16
C ARG A 253 5.01 -9.29 -3.33
N PRO A 254 3.98 -8.72 -3.99
CA PRO A 254 2.90 -8.03 -3.31
C PRO A 254 1.84 -9.00 -2.77
N CYS A 255 0.93 -8.50 -1.93
CA CYS A 255 -0.27 -9.22 -1.53
C CYS A 255 -1.56 -8.61 -2.11
N HIS A 256 -2.64 -9.38 -2.10
CA HIS A 256 -3.97 -8.87 -2.42
C HIS A 256 -4.53 -8.02 -1.27
N SER A 257 -5.39 -7.06 -1.61
CA SER A 257 -5.98 -6.12 -0.63
C SER A 257 -6.78 -6.76 0.50
N CYS A 258 -7.23 -8.00 0.31
CA CYS A 258 -7.89 -8.80 1.35
C CYS A 258 -7.04 -8.88 2.62
N LEU A 259 -5.73 -9.03 2.48
CA LEU A 259 -4.83 -9.27 3.60
C LEU A 259 -4.74 -8.05 4.52
N TRP A 260 -4.40 -6.86 3.99
CA TRP A 260 -4.32 -5.67 4.82
C TRP A 260 -5.69 -5.21 5.33
N VAL A 261 -6.78 -5.42 4.58
CA VAL A 261 -8.15 -5.16 5.09
C VAL A 261 -8.47 -6.07 6.27
N SER A 262 -8.09 -7.35 6.20
CA SER A 262 -8.30 -8.28 7.30
C SER A 262 -7.51 -7.90 8.55
N ILE A 263 -6.29 -7.37 8.39
CA ILE A 263 -5.46 -6.87 9.49
C ILE A 263 -6.10 -5.64 10.14
N LEU A 264 -6.61 -4.68 9.35
CA LEU A 264 -7.32 -3.51 9.88
C LEU A 264 -8.56 -3.90 10.69
N ALA A 265 -9.37 -4.80 10.17
CA ALA A 265 -10.57 -5.28 10.86
C ALA A 265 -10.25 -6.08 12.13
N PHE A 266 -9.18 -6.88 12.08
CA PHE A 266 -8.70 -7.63 13.23
C PHE A 266 -8.19 -6.70 14.33
N HIS A 267 -7.35 -5.72 13.99
CA HIS A 267 -6.86 -4.73 14.94
C HIS A 267 -8.03 -3.98 15.60
N GLU A 268 -8.95 -3.46 14.80
CA GLU A 268 -10.09 -2.70 15.30
C GLU A 268 -11.03 -3.56 16.17
N ALA A 269 -11.22 -4.85 15.86
CA ALA A 269 -11.98 -5.76 16.72
C ALA A 269 -11.34 -5.96 18.11
N LEU A 270 -10.02 -5.96 18.20
CA LEU A 270 -9.31 -6.03 19.48
C LEU A 270 -9.27 -4.69 20.23
N VAL A 271 -9.29 -3.56 19.51
CA VAL A 271 -9.45 -2.24 20.13
C VAL A 271 -10.80 -2.12 20.83
N GLU A 272 -11.88 -2.59 20.20
CA GLU A 272 -13.22 -2.58 20.80
C GLU A 272 -13.36 -3.59 21.95
N GLN A 273 -12.74 -4.76 21.81
CA GLN A 273 -12.81 -5.83 22.79
C GLN A 273 -11.43 -6.51 22.91
N PRO A 274 -10.58 -6.05 23.84
CA PRO A 274 -9.30 -6.69 24.11
C PRO A 274 -9.47 -8.17 24.43
N ARG A 275 -8.54 -9.00 23.95
CA ARG A 275 -8.59 -10.47 24.09
C ARG A 275 -7.32 -11.00 24.71
N ASP A 276 -7.42 -12.17 25.34
CA ASP A 276 -6.27 -12.89 25.87
C ASP A 276 -5.34 -13.31 24.73
N ALA A 277 -4.02 -13.21 24.95
CA ALA A 277 -3.01 -13.62 23.99
C ALA A 277 -3.17 -15.08 23.52
N LEU A 278 -3.68 -15.96 24.38
CA LEU A 278 -3.96 -17.36 24.05
C LEU A 278 -5.16 -17.50 23.09
N VAL A 279 -6.20 -16.66 23.24
CA VAL A 279 -7.34 -16.59 22.31
C VAL A 279 -6.86 -16.11 20.94
N ILE A 280 -6.00 -15.09 20.92
CA ILE A 280 -5.42 -14.56 19.67
C ILE A 280 -4.53 -15.62 19.00
N ALA A 281 -3.71 -16.35 19.77
CA ALA A 281 -2.90 -17.46 19.27
C ALA A 281 -3.78 -18.53 18.63
N ALA A 282 -4.76 -19.05 19.36
CA ALA A 282 -5.67 -20.10 18.87
C ALA A 282 -6.44 -19.64 17.62
N PHE A 283 -6.89 -18.38 17.59
CA PHE A 283 -7.54 -17.78 16.42
C PHE A 283 -6.60 -17.75 15.21
N SER A 284 -5.38 -17.24 15.37
CA SER A 284 -4.40 -17.14 14.28
C SER A 284 -4.02 -18.51 13.70
N ILE A 285 -3.83 -19.52 14.57
CA ILE A 285 -3.54 -20.91 14.17
C ILE A 285 -4.75 -21.54 13.47
N ALA A 286 -5.96 -21.30 13.97
CA ALA A 286 -7.19 -21.81 13.37
C ALA A 286 -7.40 -21.24 11.96
N VAL A 287 -7.13 -19.95 11.76
CA VAL A 287 -7.21 -19.32 10.44
C VAL A 287 -6.13 -19.86 9.50
N HIS A 288 -4.88 -19.94 9.96
CA HIS A 288 -3.74 -20.46 9.20
C HIS A 288 -3.95 -21.91 8.71
N ARG A 289 -4.38 -22.82 9.60
CA ARG A 289 -4.59 -24.24 9.25
C ARG A 289 -5.94 -24.54 8.57
N GLY A 290 -6.74 -23.52 8.28
CA GLY A 290 -8.00 -23.68 7.57
C GLY A 290 -9.14 -24.28 8.40
N GLY A 291 -9.18 -24.05 9.71
CA GLY A 291 -10.40 -24.22 10.51
C GLY A 291 -10.49 -25.44 11.42
N SER A 292 -9.41 -26.19 11.69
CA SER A 292 -9.44 -27.21 12.76
C SER A 292 -9.31 -26.53 14.13
N LEU A 293 -10.42 -26.03 14.65
CA LEU A 293 -10.44 -25.24 15.89
C LEU A 293 -9.95 -26.04 17.11
N SER A 294 -10.34 -27.31 17.20
CA SER A 294 -9.89 -28.22 18.27
C SER A 294 -8.37 -28.43 18.25
N GLU A 295 -7.78 -28.71 17.09
CA GLU A 295 -6.33 -28.84 16.93
C GLU A 295 -5.61 -27.51 17.21
N ALA A 296 -6.17 -26.39 16.76
CA ALA A 296 -5.58 -25.06 16.95
C ALA A 296 -5.53 -24.68 18.44
N VAL A 297 -6.58 -25.00 19.20
CA VAL A 297 -6.63 -24.81 20.65
C VAL A 297 -5.60 -25.69 21.37
N ASP A 298 -5.46 -26.95 20.97
CA ASP A 298 -4.47 -27.85 21.58
C ASP A 298 -3.04 -27.33 21.37
N ILE A 299 -2.74 -26.83 20.18
CA ILE A 299 -1.43 -26.22 19.86
C ILE A 299 -1.24 -24.93 20.63
N ALA A 300 -2.25 -24.07 20.69
CA ALA A 300 -2.16 -22.79 21.41
C ALA A 300 -1.84 -23.01 22.90
N LYS A 301 -2.40 -24.05 23.52
CA LYS A 301 -2.10 -24.42 24.91
C LYS A 301 -0.68 -24.95 25.14
N GLN A 302 0.01 -25.39 24.08
CA GLN A 302 1.40 -25.84 24.15
C GLN A 302 2.41 -24.71 23.98
N ILE A 303 1.97 -23.48 23.68
CA ILE A 303 2.85 -22.34 23.51
C ILE A 303 3.45 -21.96 24.86
N SER A 304 4.77 -22.13 24.98
CA SER A 304 5.55 -21.70 26.14
C SER A 304 6.26 -20.36 25.93
N GLN A 305 6.20 -19.81 24.71
CA GLN A 305 6.85 -18.56 24.35
C GLN A 305 6.13 -17.38 25.01
N PRO A 306 6.87 -16.37 25.54
CA PRO A 306 6.24 -15.16 26.06
C PRO A 306 5.58 -14.37 24.93
N HIS A 307 4.42 -13.78 25.23
CA HIS A 307 3.74 -12.84 24.35
C HIS A 307 4.16 -11.39 24.64
N GLU A 308 3.93 -10.51 23.68
CA GLU A 308 4.08 -9.06 23.85
C GLU A 308 3.08 -8.51 24.86
N THR A 309 3.58 -7.99 25.98
CA THR A 309 2.74 -7.41 27.04
C THR A 309 2.53 -5.90 26.87
N SER A 310 3.14 -5.29 25.85
CA SER A 310 3.11 -3.85 25.62
C SER A 310 1.85 -3.36 24.91
N PHE A 311 1.05 -4.27 24.32
CA PHE A 311 -0.14 -3.93 23.57
C PHE A 311 -1.39 -3.81 24.47
N HIS A 312 -2.15 -2.74 24.30
CA HIS A 312 -3.38 -2.48 25.07
C HIS A 312 -4.55 -3.38 24.66
N GLU A 313 -4.48 -3.91 23.44
CA GLU A 313 -5.41 -4.83 22.81
C GLU A 313 -5.34 -6.25 23.38
N ILE A 314 -4.27 -6.56 24.13
CA ILE A 314 -4.08 -7.85 24.78
C ILE A 314 -4.52 -7.71 26.24
N SER A 315 -5.57 -8.43 26.63
CA SER A 315 -6.02 -8.44 28.03
C SER A 315 -5.08 -9.29 28.89
N GLN A 316 -4.90 -8.89 30.15
CA GLN A 316 -4.22 -9.74 31.13
C GLN A 316 -4.98 -11.06 31.30
N SER A 317 -4.27 -12.18 31.29
CA SER A 317 -4.88 -13.50 31.40
C SER A 317 -5.50 -13.68 32.79
N CYS A 318 -6.82 -13.89 32.84
CA CYS A 318 -7.57 -13.90 34.09
C CYS A 318 -7.74 -15.31 34.69
N TYR A 319 -7.62 -16.39 33.91
CA TYR A 319 -7.76 -17.77 34.39
C TYR A 319 -7.40 -18.80 33.29
N ALA A 320 -7.15 -20.04 33.69
CA ALA A 320 -6.91 -21.14 32.76
C ALA A 320 -8.20 -21.54 32.03
N TYR A 321 -8.22 -21.40 30.70
CA TYR A 321 -9.35 -21.82 29.87
C TYR A 321 -9.49 -23.36 29.83
N THR A 322 -10.72 -23.85 29.96
CA THR A 322 -11.07 -25.18 29.45
C THR A 322 -10.94 -25.21 27.92
N LYS A 323 -11.02 -26.39 27.30
CA LYS A 323 -10.92 -26.47 25.83
C LYS A 323 -12.10 -25.78 25.16
N ASP A 324 -13.31 -26.03 25.63
CA ASP A 324 -14.54 -25.51 25.04
C ASP A 324 -14.68 -23.99 25.24
N GLU A 325 -14.32 -23.46 26.41
CA GLU A 325 -14.32 -22.01 26.64
C GLU A 325 -13.37 -21.28 25.69
N LEU A 326 -12.17 -21.83 25.45
CA LEU A 326 -11.23 -21.22 24.50
C LEU A 326 -11.80 -21.26 23.07
N MET A 327 -12.45 -22.35 22.68
CA MET A 327 -13.09 -22.46 21.36
C MET A 327 -14.19 -21.39 21.20
N ASP A 328 -15.02 -21.19 22.22
CA ASP A 328 -16.08 -20.18 22.21
C ASP A 328 -15.52 -18.76 22.10
N GLU A 329 -14.46 -18.44 22.85
CA GLU A 329 -13.79 -17.13 22.76
C GLU A 329 -13.18 -16.88 21.37
N VAL A 330 -12.59 -17.90 20.75
CA VAL A 330 -12.06 -17.81 19.38
C VAL A 330 -13.17 -17.58 18.36
N ILE A 331 -14.33 -18.23 18.53
CA ILE A 331 -15.51 -18.01 17.67
C ILE A 331 -16.06 -16.58 17.84
N LYS A 332 -16.14 -16.10 19.09
CA LYS A 332 -16.55 -14.71 19.39
C LYS A 332 -15.61 -13.70 18.74
N LEU A 333 -14.30 -13.92 18.83
CA LEU A 333 -13.32 -13.07 18.15
C LEU A 333 -13.54 -13.06 16.64
N ALA A 334 -13.75 -14.22 16.01
CA ALA A 334 -14.07 -14.28 14.58
C ALA A 334 -15.34 -13.49 14.20
N ASP A 335 -16.35 -13.48 15.06
CA ASP A 335 -17.57 -12.69 14.87
C ASP A 335 -17.35 -11.19 15.07
N SER A 336 -16.54 -10.79 16.05
CA SER A 336 -16.14 -9.39 16.23
C SER A 336 -15.41 -8.87 14.98
N VAL A 337 -14.44 -9.63 14.44
CA VAL A 337 -13.72 -9.25 13.21
C VAL A 337 -14.68 -9.07 12.03
N LYS A 338 -15.66 -9.97 11.84
CA LYS A 338 -16.68 -9.86 10.79
C LYS A 338 -17.62 -8.67 10.99
N SER A 339 -17.98 -8.37 12.23
CA SER A 339 -18.78 -7.19 12.57
C SER A 339 -18.02 -5.91 12.21
N THR A 340 -16.75 -5.83 12.57
CA THR A 340 -15.88 -4.70 12.28
C THR A 340 -15.64 -4.47 10.79
N LEU A 341 -15.59 -5.54 9.98
CA LEU A 341 -15.55 -5.40 8.51
C LEU A 341 -16.77 -4.67 7.94
N ARG A 342 -17.95 -4.82 8.55
CA ARG A 342 -19.14 -4.06 8.15
C ARG A 342 -19.00 -2.58 8.53
N LYS A 343 -18.42 -2.30 9.70
CA LYS A 343 -18.14 -0.93 10.17
C LYS A 343 -17.18 -0.19 9.26
N LEU A 344 -16.11 -0.85 8.80
CA LEU A 344 -15.15 -0.29 7.84
C LEU A 344 -15.77 0.06 6.47
N THR A 345 -16.97 -0.43 6.19
CA THR A 345 -17.72 -0.15 4.96
C THR A 345 -18.93 0.77 5.16
N ASP A 346 -19.16 1.27 6.38
CA ASP A 346 -20.31 2.10 6.73
C ASP A 346 -19.90 3.57 6.90
N GLU A 347 -20.40 4.44 6.02
CA GLU A 347 -20.08 5.88 6.00
C GLU A 347 -20.52 6.59 7.29
N ASN A 348 -21.62 6.16 7.92
CA ASN A 348 -22.11 6.76 9.16
C ASN A 348 -21.20 6.42 10.33
N ILE A 349 -20.70 5.18 10.40
CA ILE A 349 -19.79 4.76 11.47
C ILE A 349 -18.42 5.43 11.29
N VAL A 350 -17.91 5.45 10.06
CA VAL A 350 -16.60 6.05 9.74
C VAL A 350 -16.61 7.55 10.04
N SER A 351 -17.67 8.28 9.68
CA SER A 351 -17.80 9.71 9.99
C SER A 351 -17.87 10.00 11.49
N GLN A 352 -18.32 9.04 12.30
CA GLN A 352 -18.40 9.19 13.76
C GLN A 352 -17.08 8.88 14.49
N ALA A 353 -16.12 8.21 13.84
CA ALA A 353 -14.91 7.71 14.48
C ALA A 353 -14.09 8.79 15.20
N LEU A 354 -14.09 10.02 14.67
CA LEU A 354 -13.32 11.15 15.18
C LEU A 354 -14.18 12.27 15.80
N VAL A 355 -15.46 12.01 16.08
CA VAL A 355 -16.39 13.02 16.64
C VAL A 355 -15.90 13.61 17.97
N GLN A 356 -15.18 12.83 18.76
CA GLN A 356 -14.59 13.29 20.03
C GLN A 356 -13.39 14.24 19.84
N TYR A 357 -12.92 14.43 18.60
CA TYR A 357 -11.75 15.23 18.25
C TYR A 357 -12.13 16.32 17.24
N PRO A 358 -12.73 17.44 17.68
CA PRO A 358 -13.28 18.46 16.78
C PRO A 358 -12.23 19.21 15.92
N GLN A 359 -10.94 19.03 16.21
CA GLN A 359 -9.83 19.55 15.40
C GLN A 359 -9.44 18.61 14.24
N ALA A 360 -9.97 17.39 14.21
CA ALA A 360 -9.75 16.45 13.13
C ALA A 360 -10.71 16.76 11.96
N PRO A 361 -10.30 16.50 10.71
CA PRO A 361 -11.19 16.66 9.57
C PRO A 361 -12.36 15.68 9.69
N GLN A 362 -13.57 16.15 9.38
CA GLN A 362 -14.71 15.24 9.23
C GLN A 362 -14.53 14.44 7.94
N SER A 363 -14.56 13.11 8.05
CA SER A 363 -14.41 12.23 6.91
C SER A 363 -15.31 11.02 7.03
N ASP A 364 -16.14 10.81 6.02
CA ASP A 364 -16.98 9.64 5.77
C ASP A 364 -16.32 8.70 4.74
N MET A 365 -15.01 8.82 4.54
CA MET A 365 -14.29 8.17 3.44
C MET A 365 -14.28 6.65 3.58
N VAL A 366 -15.19 6.00 2.86
CA VAL A 366 -15.20 4.54 2.67
C VAL A 366 -14.70 4.22 1.26
N PHE A 367 -13.52 3.60 1.17
CA PHE A 367 -12.92 3.13 -0.09
C PHE A 367 -12.74 1.61 -0.16
N ILE A 368 -13.11 0.88 0.90
CA ILE A 368 -13.19 -0.58 0.91
C ILE A 368 -14.53 -0.97 0.29
N SER A 369 -14.51 -1.72 -0.81
CA SER A 369 -15.76 -2.12 -1.46
C SER A 369 -16.50 -3.18 -0.64
N TRP A 370 -17.82 -3.18 -0.71
CA TRP A 370 -18.65 -4.21 -0.08
C TRP A 370 -18.26 -5.63 -0.53
N ALA A 371 -17.98 -5.81 -1.83
CA ALA A 371 -17.52 -7.08 -2.38
C ALA A 371 -16.21 -7.56 -1.76
N LEU A 372 -15.25 -6.65 -1.54
CA LEU A 372 -14.00 -6.96 -0.85
C LEU A 372 -14.27 -7.34 0.61
N SER A 373 -15.11 -6.59 1.32
CA SER A 373 -15.51 -6.89 2.70
C SER A 373 -16.15 -8.28 2.84
N LEU A 374 -17.04 -8.66 1.92
CA LEU A 374 -17.62 -10.01 1.88
C LEU A 374 -16.57 -11.10 1.62
N LYS A 375 -15.63 -10.86 0.70
CA LYS A 375 -14.52 -11.79 0.46
C LYS A 375 -13.68 -11.99 1.72
N VAL A 376 -13.36 -10.92 2.44
CA VAL A 376 -12.62 -10.99 3.72
C VAL A 376 -13.46 -11.67 4.81
N CYS A 377 -14.77 -11.42 4.90
CA CYS A 377 -15.65 -12.12 5.84
C CYS A 377 -15.59 -13.64 5.65
N SER A 378 -15.60 -14.11 4.39
CA SER A 378 -15.56 -15.53 4.06
C SER A 378 -14.26 -16.22 4.52
N MET A 379 -13.19 -15.45 4.67
CA MET A 379 -11.89 -15.90 5.15
C MET A 379 -11.99 -16.46 6.59
N PHE A 380 -12.81 -15.82 7.43
CA PHE A 380 -13.01 -16.17 8.83
C PHE A 380 -14.15 -17.18 9.06
N ASP A 381 -14.83 -17.65 8.01
CA ASP A 381 -15.86 -18.71 8.12
C ASP A 381 -15.24 -20.08 8.45
N CYS A 382 -13.96 -20.28 8.14
CA CYS A 382 -13.25 -21.52 8.45
C CYS A 382 -13.18 -21.80 9.96
N VAL A 383 -13.17 -20.75 10.79
CA VAL A 383 -13.18 -20.88 12.27
C VAL A 383 -14.49 -21.52 12.77
N LYS A 384 -15.62 -21.28 12.10
CA LYS A 384 -16.93 -21.81 12.50
C LYS A 384 -17.26 -23.17 11.91
N ARG A 385 -16.92 -23.39 10.63
CA ARG A 385 -17.44 -24.52 9.84
C ARG A 385 -16.55 -25.77 9.87
N GLY A 386 -15.43 -25.76 10.59
CA GLY A 386 -14.49 -26.88 10.64
C GLY A 386 -13.77 -27.13 9.31
N ARG A 387 -12.95 -28.20 9.25
CA ARG A 387 -12.25 -28.68 8.03
C ARG A 387 -13.28 -29.02 6.93
N ASN A 388 -13.65 -28.03 6.14
CA ASN A 388 -14.35 -28.26 4.89
C ASN A 388 -13.33 -28.73 3.84
N ARG A 389 -13.68 -29.68 2.98
CA ARG A 389 -12.79 -30.21 1.90
C ARG A 389 -12.22 -29.14 0.95
N ARG A 390 -12.73 -27.90 1.02
CA ARG A 390 -12.24 -26.71 0.28
C ARG A 390 -11.08 -25.97 0.97
N PHE A 391 -10.67 -26.39 2.16
CA PHE A 391 -9.62 -25.74 2.94
C PHE A 391 -8.39 -26.64 3.02
N VAL A 392 -7.52 -26.53 2.01
CA VAL A 392 -6.20 -27.18 2.01
C VAL A 392 -5.22 -26.17 2.60
N SER A 393 -4.48 -26.55 3.63
CA SER A 393 -3.34 -25.75 4.12
C SER A 393 -2.15 -25.99 3.19
N ASN A 394 -1.44 -24.94 2.82
CA ASN A 394 -0.23 -25.07 2.02
C ASN A 394 0.82 -25.84 2.84
N ARG A 395 1.31 -26.99 2.33
CA ARG A 395 2.13 -27.95 3.12
C ARG A 395 3.64 -27.64 3.09
N GLY A 396 4.07 -26.63 2.35
CA GLY A 396 5.45 -26.14 2.34
C GLY A 396 5.48 -24.74 2.90
N GLY A 397 6.37 -24.44 3.85
CA GLY A 397 6.48 -23.12 4.50
C GLY A 397 6.95 -21.97 3.58
N GLU A 398 6.88 -22.16 2.27
CA GLU A 398 7.24 -21.19 1.24
C GLU A 398 5.96 -20.52 0.71
N ILE A 399 6.00 -19.19 0.63
CA ILE A 399 4.83 -18.36 0.29
C ILE A 399 4.57 -18.44 -1.22
N ASP A 400 3.36 -18.80 -1.62
CA ASP A 400 2.92 -18.71 -3.02
C ASP A 400 2.48 -17.27 -3.31
N TYR A 401 3.43 -16.44 -3.74
CA TYR A 401 3.19 -15.03 -4.04
C TYR A 401 2.22 -14.81 -5.20
N GLU A 402 2.08 -15.75 -6.14
CA GLU A 402 1.11 -15.65 -7.22
C GLU A 402 -0.32 -15.79 -6.66
N SER A 403 -0.55 -16.83 -5.87
CA SER A 403 -1.82 -17.05 -5.16
C SER A 403 -2.13 -15.91 -4.18
N LEU A 404 -1.13 -15.39 -3.48
CA LEU A 404 -1.27 -14.27 -2.55
C LEU A 404 -1.65 -12.97 -3.26
N ALA A 405 -1.04 -12.68 -4.41
CA ALA A 405 -1.34 -11.50 -5.22
C ALA A 405 -2.74 -11.58 -5.86
N LEU A 406 -3.19 -12.77 -6.26
CA LEU A 406 -4.55 -13.03 -6.74
C LEU A 406 -5.59 -13.05 -5.62
N GLY A 407 -5.16 -13.10 -4.36
CA GLY A 407 -6.01 -13.12 -3.19
C GLY A 407 -6.78 -14.42 -3.06
N ARG A 408 -6.12 -15.56 -3.33
CA ARG A 408 -6.62 -16.90 -3.03
C ARG A 408 -6.72 -17.06 -1.51
N LEU A 409 -7.86 -17.55 -1.03
CA LEU A 409 -8.20 -17.46 0.40
C LEU A 409 -7.37 -18.36 1.30
N ASP A 410 -6.93 -19.51 0.81
CA ASP A 410 -5.91 -20.35 1.44
C ASP A 410 -4.64 -19.57 1.75
N GLU A 411 -4.00 -18.99 0.74
CA GLU A 411 -2.73 -18.28 0.94
C GLU A 411 -2.90 -17.01 1.78
N VAL A 412 -3.96 -16.24 1.54
CA VAL A 412 -4.23 -15.02 2.35
C VAL A 412 -4.45 -15.38 3.83
N ARG A 413 -5.13 -16.50 4.14
CA ARG A 413 -5.31 -16.96 5.52
C ARG A 413 -4.01 -17.40 6.17
N ASP A 414 -3.20 -18.11 5.40
CA ASP A 414 -1.90 -18.61 5.85
C ASP A 414 -1.03 -17.46 6.34
N ILE A 415 -0.88 -16.44 5.48
CA ILE A 415 -0.10 -15.23 5.78
C ILE A 415 -0.75 -14.38 6.86
N PHE A 416 -2.07 -14.21 6.86
CA PHE A 416 -2.77 -13.49 7.92
C PHE A 416 -2.49 -14.11 9.30
N GLY A 417 -2.67 -15.42 9.43
CA GLY A 417 -2.43 -16.13 10.68
C GLY A 417 -0.98 -16.01 11.14
N ARG A 418 -0.02 -16.15 10.22
CA ARG A 418 1.41 -15.95 10.49
C ARG A 418 1.72 -14.53 10.98
N VAL A 419 1.23 -13.49 10.30
CA VAL A 419 1.44 -12.09 10.68
C VAL A 419 0.89 -11.79 12.08
N VAL A 420 -0.32 -12.27 12.39
CA VAL A 420 -0.93 -12.09 13.71
C VAL A 420 -0.12 -12.81 14.78
N PHE A 421 0.23 -14.08 14.54
CA PHE A 421 0.98 -14.90 15.48
C PHE A 421 2.35 -14.29 15.78
N ASP A 422 3.14 -13.98 14.74
CA ASP A 422 4.50 -13.42 14.86
C ASP A 422 4.50 -12.03 15.50
N THR A 423 3.38 -11.30 15.44
CA THR A 423 3.24 -10.00 16.11
C THR A 423 2.99 -10.14 17.61
N VAL A 424 2.20 -11.15 18.02
CA VAL A 424 1.84 -11.36 19.43
C VAL A 424 2.90 -12.18 20.16
N TYR A 425 3.51 -13.15 19.47
CA TYR A 425 4.57 -14.02 19.96
C TYR A 425 5.82 -13.85 19.09
N PRO A 426 6.49 -12.69 19.15
CA PRO A 426 7.67 -12.43 18.34
C PRO A 426 8.78 -13.40 18.72
N ILE A 427 9.39 -14.02 17.72
CA ILE A 427 10.57 -14.87 17.91
C ILE A 427 11.62 -13.98 18.57
N GLN A 428 11.98 -14.29 19.82
CA GLN A 428 13.13 -13.69 20.48
C GLN A 428 14.36 -14.18 19.71
N LEU A 429 14.78 -13.42 18.71
CA LEU A 429 16.14 -13.51 18.23
C LEU A 429 16.99 -13.18 19.44
N ALA A 430 17.67 -14.19 19.98
CA ALA A 430 18.69 -13.98 20.99
C ALA A 430 19.58 -12.85 20.46
N THR A 431 19.52 -11.71 21.12
CA THR A 431 20.49 -10.63 20.96
C THR A 431 21.86 -11.26 21.19
N GLN A 432 22.58 -11.53 20.10
CA GLN A 432 24.02 -11.78 20.10
C GLN A 432 24.72 -10.49 19.69
#